data_AF-A0A661IEX1-F1
#
_entry.id   AF-A0A661IEX1-F1
#
_cell.length_a   1.000
_cell.length_b   1.000
_cell.length_c   1.000
_cell.angle_alpha   90.00
_cell.angle_beta   90.00
_cell.angle_gamma   90.00
#
_symmetry.space_group_name_H-M   'P 1'
#
loop_
_entity.id
_entity.type
_entity.pdbx_description
1 polymer ?
#
loop_
_entity_poly.entity_id
_entity_poly.type
_entity_poly.pdbx_seq_one_letter_code
_entity_poly.pdbx_strand_id
1 'polypeptide(L)'
;MPKYLTKIDFTQRVVTNPLMLHEGGDVRMGLYVRTRRNMLKSPVLLRRIEDVAAKMIENCRLEDACTTNPKLVGKKRKGKVLRACTPEEAARRIAAARECAMRVLPTAYPGA
;
A
#
# COMPACT_ATOMS: atom_id res chain seq x y z
N MET A 1 -29.64 3.30 -1.05
CA MET A 1 -30.13 1.97 -0.66
C MET A 1 -29.18 1.38 0.39
N PRO A 2 -29.63 1.04 1.60
CA PRO A 2 -28.77 0.42 2.59
C PRO A 2 -28.38 -0.99 2.13
N LYS A 3 -27.09 -1.24 1.86
CA LYS A 3 -26.57 -2.58 1.59
C LYS A 3 -26.49 -3.35 2.91
N TYR A 4 -27.48 -4.20 3.18
CA TYR A 4 -27.42 -5.14 4.31
C TYR A 4 -26.13 -5.98 4.25
N LEU A 5 -25.54 -6.26 5.41
CA LEU A 5 -24.37 -7.12 5.51
C LEU A 5 -24.79 -8.57 5.18
N THR A 6 -24.05 -9.21 4.28
CA THR A 6 -24.24 -10.60 3.87
C THR A 6 -23.25 -11.50 4.64
N LYS A 7 -23.50 -12.81 4.74
CA LYS A 7 -22.56 -13.78 5.37
C LYS A 7 -21.12 -13.63 4.86
N ILE A 8 -20.98 -13.28 3.58
CA ILE A 8 -19.68 -13.09 2.93
C ILE A 8 -18.91 -11.89 3.52
N ASP A 9 -19.59 -10.89 4.07
CA ASP A 9 -18.94 -9.73 4.69
C ASP A 9 -18.25 -10.07 6.03
N PHE A 10 -18.56 -11.25 6.60
CA PHE A 10 -17.92 -11.80 7.80
C PHE A 10 -16.81 -12.81 7.47
N THR A 11 -16.51 -13.06 6.19
CA THR A 11 -15.44 -13.98 5.82
C THR A 11 -14.07 -13.34 6.10
N GLN A 12 -13.27 -14.06 6.88
CA GLN A 12 -11.91 -13.70 7.25
C GLN A 12 -10.94 -14.67 6.58
N ARG A 13 -9.85 -14.15 6.01
CA ARG A 13 -8.76 -14.97 5.48
C ARG A 13 -7.43 -14.45 6.01
N VAL A 14 -6.61 -15.35 6.54
CA VAL A 14 -5.21 -15.04 6.89
C VAL A 14 -4.39 -14.93 5.60
N VAL A 15 -3.66 -13.82 5.46
CA VAL A 15 -2.77 -13.56 4.34
C VAL A 15 -1.35 -13.39 4.88
N THR A 16 -0.43 -14.20 4.37
CA THR A 16 1.02 -14.01 4.52
C THR A 16 1.50 -12.98 3.52
N ASN A 17 2.14 -11.91 3.99
CA ASN A 17 2.87 -10.97 3.16
C ASN A 17 4.36 -11.04 3.52
N PRO A 18 5.24 -11.46 2.59
CA PRO A 18 6.68 -11.53 2.85
C PRO A 18 7.32 -10.15 3.06
N LEU A 19 6.67 -9.07 2.62
CA LEU A 19 7.15 -7.70 2.70
C LEU A 19 6.07 -6.81 3.33
N MET A 20 5.77 -7.05 4.61
CA MET A 20 4.85 -6.22 5.39
C MET A 20 5.61 -5.12 6.13
N LEU A 21 5.05 -3.92 6.20
CA LEU A 21 5.58 -2.82 7.01
C LEU A 21 5.10 -2.99 8.46
N HIS A 22 6.03 -3.03 9.41
CA HIS A 22 5.77 -3.12 10.84
C HIS A 22 5.95 -1.77 11.53
N GLU A 23 5.54 -1.71 12.80
CA GLU A 23 5.81 -0.56 13.67
C GLU A 23 7.33 -0.25 13.69
N GLY A 24 7.69 1.03 13.66
CA GLY A 24 9.08 1.49 13.45
C GLY A 24 9.52 1.51 11.98
N GLY A 25 8.69 1.01 11.06
CA GLY A 25 8.90 1.06 9.62
C GLY A 25 9.67 -0.12 9.04
N ASP A 26 10.02 -1.12 9.84
CA ASP A 26 10.77 -2.28 9.35
C ASP A 26 9.92 -3.16 8.42
N VAL A 27 10.56 -3.70 7.38
CA VAL A 27 9.93 -4.58 6.39
C VAL A 27 10.31 -6.02 6.68
N ARG A 28 9.35 -6.84 7.11
CA ARG A 28 9.55 -8.26 7.42
C ARG A 28 8.27 -9.05 7.13
N MET A 29 8.37 -10.38 7.15
CA MET A 29 7.20 -11.24 6.96
C MET A 29 6.13 -10.93 8.00
N GLY A 30 4.89 -10.75 7.54
CA GLY A 30 3.75 -10.48 8.41
C GLY A 30 2.53 -11.31 8.01
N LEU A 31 1.73 -11.65 9.02
CA LEU A 31 0.43 -12.27 8.87
C LEU A 31 -0.62 -11.21 9.19
N TYR A 32 -1.63 -11.05 8.32
CA TYR A 32 -2.78 -10.22 8.63
C TYR A 32 -4.08 -10.90 8.23
N VAL A 33 -5.13 -10.66 9.02
CA VAL A 33 -6.48 -11.15 8.73
C VAL A 33 -7.17 -10.14 7.82
N ARG A 34 -7.47 -10.56 6.60
CA ARG A 34 -8.23 -9.74 5.64
C ARG A 34 -9.71 -10.09 5.74
N THR A 35 -10.55 -9.11 6.08
CA THR A 35 -11.99 -9.22 5.86
C THR A 35 -12.31 -8.75 4.44
N ARG A 36 -13.42 -9.24 3.84
CA ARG A 36 -13.79 -8.85 2.47
C ARG A 36 -14.14 -7.35 2.35
N ARG A 37 -14.61 -6.73 3.44
CA ARG A 37 -14.82 -5.29 3.57
C ARG A 37 -13.89 -4.71 4.65
N ASN A 38 -12.59 -4.64 4.37
CA ASN A 38 -11.70 -3.70 5.07
C ASN A 38 -12.08 -2.25 4.68
N MET A 39 -13.31 -1.85 5.01
CA MET A 39 -13.84 -0.51 4.72
C MET A 39 -13.62 0.34 5.96
N LEU A 40 -12.71 1.30 5.82
CA LEU A 40 -12.55 2.38 6.78
C LEU A 40 -13.82 3.25 6.75
N LYS A 41 -14.51 3.36 7.89
CA LYS A 41 -15.78 4.11 7.99
C LYS A 41 -15.61 5.52 8.58
N SER A 42 -14.47 5.84 9.17
CA SER A 42 -14.23 7.14 9.78
C SER A 42 -13.95 8.19 8.69
N PRO A 43 -14.80 9.24 8.54
CA PRO A 43 -14.60 10.28 7.54
C PRO A 43 -13.29 11.04 7.73
N VAL A 44 -12.89 11.27 8.98
CA VAL A 44 -11.63 11.94 9.32
C VAL A 44 -10.43 11.10 8.88
N LEU A 45 -10.49 9.79 9.11
CA LEU A 45 -9.41 8.88 8.71
C LEU A 45 -9.32 8.77 7.18
N LEU A 46 -10.46 8.74 6.48
CA LEU A 46 -10.49 8.72 5.02
C LEU A 46 -9.86 9.98 4.42
N ARG A 47 -10.21 11.16 4.91
CA ARG A 47 -9.59 12.43 4.47
C ARG A 47 -8.07 12.43 4.68
N ARG A 48 -7.61 11.97 5.85
CA ARG A 48 -6.16 11.85 6.12
C ARG A 48 -5.45 10.92 5.14
N ILE A 49 -6.08 9.79 4.80
CA ILE A 49 -5.51 8.85 3.84
C ILE A 49 -5.46 9.46 2.45
N GLU A 50 -6.50 10.21 2.06
CA GLU A 50 -6.52 10.95 0.78
C GLU A 50 -5.42 12.02 0.75
N ASP A 51 -5.25 12.81 1.81
CA ASP A 51 -4.19 13.82 1.93
C ASP A 51 -2.79 13.20 1.87
N VAL A 52 -2.58 12.11 2.61
CA VAL A 52 -1.32 11.34 2.60
C VAL A 52 -1.05 10.77 1.21
N ALA A 53 -2.08 10.20 0.55
CA ALA A 53 -1.95 9.67 -0.80
C ALA A 53 -1.61 10.77 -1.81
N ALA A 54 -2.24 11.95 -1.71
CA ALA A 54 -1.96 13.09 -2.55
C ALA A 54 -0.49 13.55 -2.39
N LYS A 55 -0.03 13.76 -1.14
CA LYS A 55 1.36 14.14 -0.85
C LYS A 55 2.37 13.11 -1.36
N MET A 56 2.07 11.82 -1.22
CA MET A 56 2.92 10.75 -1.74
C MET A 56 2.94 10.70 -3.27
N ILE A 57 1.80 10.95 -3.94
CA ILE A 57 1.72 10.98 -5.41
C ILE A 57 2.47 12.19 -5.96
N GLU A 58 2.43 13.33 -5.27
CA GLU A 58 3.13 14.55 -5.68
C GLU A 58 4.64 14.43 -5.50
N ASN A 59 5.10 13.89 -4.37
CA ASN A 59 6.51 13.95 -3.98
C ASN A 59 7.30 12.65 -4.17
N CYS A 60 6.63 11.49 -4.20
CA CYS A 60 7.25 10.16 -4.23
C CYS A 60 6.78 9.31 -5.42
N ARG A 61 6.49 9.96 -6.55
CA ARG A 61 5.96 9.29 -7.74
C ARG A 61 7.00 8.40 -8.40
N LEU A 62 6.73 7.10 -8.44
CA LEU A 62 7.42 6.19 -9.37
C LEU A 62 6.81 6.30 -10.77
N GLU A 63 7.64 6.34 -11.81
CA GLU A 63 7.21 6.41 -13.21
C GLU A 63 6.63 5.08 -13.72
N ASP A 64 7.19 3.98 -13.22
CA ASP A 64 6.85 2.61 -13.58
C ASP A 64 6.44 1.79 -12.34
N ALA A 65 5.98 0.56 -12.57
CA ALA A 65 5.61 -0.38 -11.51
C ALA A 65 6.26 -1.75 -11.77
N CYS A 66 6.66 -2.44 -10.70
CA CYS A 66 7.27 -3.75 -10.81
C CYS A 66 6.24 -4.87 -11.00
N THR A 67 6.56 -5.84 -11.86
CA THR A 67 5.85 -7.11 -12.01
C THR A 67 6.84 -8.27 -12.05
N THR A 68 6.48 -9.39 -11.44
CA THR A 68 7.18 -10.68 -11.61
C THR A 68 6.58 -11.53 -12.72
N ASN A 69 5.41 -11.14 -13.24
CA ASN A 69 4.77 -11.83 -14.36
C ASN A 69 5.23 -11.24 -15.69
N PRO A 70 5.95 -12.00 -16.54
CA PRO A 70 6.48 -11.51 -17.81
C PRO A 70 5.36 -11.10 -18.80
N LYS A 71 4.17 -11.71 -18.71
CA LYS A 71 3.03 -11.39 -19.60
C LYS A 71 2.41 -10.02 -19.34
N LEU A 72 2.77 -9.38 -18.24
CA LEU A 72 2.25 -8.07 -17.85
C LEU A 72 3.24 -6.93 -18.16
N VAL A 73 4.47 -7.24 -18.54
CA VAL A 73 5.49 -6.25 -18.89
C VAL A 73 4.99 -5.41 -20.07
N GLY A 74 5.17 -4.09 -19.98
CA GLY A 74 4.67 -3.13 -20.97
C GLY A 74 3.20 -2.73 -20.81
N LYS A 75 2.40 -3.48 -20.03
CA LYS A 75 1.00 -3.11 -19.76
C LYS A 75 0.92 -2.01 -18.71
N LYS A 76 -0.11 -1.17 -18.81
CA LYS A 76 -0.39 -0.14 -17.80
C LYS A 76 -1.24 -0.70 -16.66
N ARG A 77 -0.84 -0.42 -15.42
CA ARG A 77 -1.64 -0.67 -14.22
C ARG A 77 -1.73 0.63 -13.42
N LYS A 78 -2.95 1.12 -13.19
CA LYS A 78 -3.18 2.42 -12.52
C LYS A 78 -2.36 3.56 -13.16
N GLY A 79 -2.28 3.59 -14.48
CA GLY A 79 -1.54 4.59 -15.25
C GLY A 79 -0.01 4.38 -15.36
N LYS A 80 0.59 3.45 -14.60
CA LYS A 80 2.05 3.17 -14.65
C LYS A 80 2.36 1.97 -15.53
N VAL A 81 3.41 2.05 -16.33
CA VAL A 81 3.89 0.94 -17.16
C VAL A 81 4.55 -0.10 -16.26
N LEU A 82 4.21 -1.38 -16.47
CA LEU A 82 4.80 -2.48 -15.72
C LEU A 82 6.14 -2.89 -16.33
N ARG A 83 7.19 -2.96 -15.50
CA ARG A 83 8.51 -3.50 -15.84
C ARG A 83 8.78 -4.78 -15.07
N ALA A 84 9.52 -5.68 -15.70
CA ALA A 84 10.06 -6.84 -15.00
C ALA A 84 11.09 -6.35 -13.99
N CYS A 85 10.91 -6.73 -12.72
CA CYS A 85 11.87 -6.39 -11.65
C CYS A 85 12.35 -7.68 -10.99
N THR A 86 13.63 -7.70 -10.63
CA THR A 86 14.15 -8.75 -9.75
C THR A 86 13.67 -8.51 -8.31
N PRO A 87 13.69 -9.54 -7.43
CA PRO A 87 13.38 -9.37 -6.01
C PRO A 87 14.24 -8.30 -5.33
N GLU A 88 15.52 -8.21 -5.68
CA GLU A 88 16.46 -7.20 -5.16
C GLU A 88 16.11 -5.79 -5.61
N GLU A 89 15.70 -5.62 -6.86
CA GLU A 89 15.28 -4.32 -7.38
C GLU A 89 13.97 -3.88 -6.73
N ALA A 90 13.03 -4.81 -6.52
CA ALA A 90 11.80 -4.54 -5.79
C ALA A 90 12.10 -4.10 -4.35
N ALA A 91 13.02 -4.77 -3.66
CA ALA A 91 13.44 -4.39 -2.31
C ALA A 91 14.08 -2.99 -2.27
N ARG A 92 14.97 -2.67 -3.21
CA ARG A 92 15.58 -1.34 -3.35
C ARG A 92 14.54 -0.25 -3.59
N ARG A 93 13.57 -0.49 -4.48
CA ARG A 93 12.47 0.46 -4.75
C ARG A 93 11.58 0.67 -3.54
N ILE A 94 11.33 -0.37 -2.74
CA ILE A 94 10.59 -0.24 -1.47
C ILE A 94 11.37 0.59 -0.46
N ALA A 95 12.68 0.36 -0.33
CA ALA A 95 13.54 1.15 0.55
C ALA A 95 13.57 2.63 0.15
N ALA A 96 13.75 2.94 -1.14
CA ALA A 96 13.70 4.31 -1.65
C ALA A 96 12.33 4.96 -1.44
N ALA A 97 11.24 4.21 -1.63
CA ALA A 97 9.89 4.70 -1.35
C ALA A 97 9.69 5.00 0.15
N ARG A 98 10.28 4.19 1.04
CA ARG A 98 10.27 4.43 2.50
C ARG A 98 11.03 5.71 2.84
N GLU A 99 12.24 5.89 2.33
CA GLU A 99 13.01 7.13 2.56
C GLU A 99 12.24 8.37 2.08
N CYS A 100 11.64 8.30 0.89
CA CYS A 100 10.82 9.40 0.40
C CYS A 100 9.60 9.65 1.30
N ALA A 101 8.91 8.60 1.74
CA ALA A 101 7.77 8.72 2.65
C ALA A 101 8.17 9.36 3.98
N MET A 102 9.30 8.96 4.57
CA MET A 102 9.80 9.53 5.83
C MET A 102 10.13 11.02 5.74
N ARG A 103 10.52 11.49 4.55
CA ARG A 103 10.77 12.93 4.29
C ARG A 103 9.48 13.73 4.09
N VAL A 104 8.50 13.13 3.41
CA VAL A 104 7.29 13.83 2.95
C VAL A 104 6.16 13.77 3.97
N LEU A 105 6.05 12.66 4.67
CA LEU A 105 5.02 12.44 5.67
C LEU A 105 5.54 12.87 7.04
N PRO A 106 4.77 13.65 7.81
CA PRO A 106 5.15 13.99 9.17
C PRO A 106 5.26 12.70 10.00
N THR A 107 6.47 12.40 10.49
CA THR A 107 6.76 11.24 11.34
C THR A 107 6.34 11.47 12.79
N ALA A 108 6.08 12.71 13.17
CA ALA A 108 5.50 13.10 14.45
C ALA A 108 4.07 13.58 14.23
N TYR A 109 3.13 13.01 14.97
CA TYR A 109 1.84 13.63 15.18
C TYR A 109 2.07 14.77 16.20
N PRO A 110 1.88 16.06 15.84
CA PRO A 110 1.96 17.14 16.82
C PRO A 110 0.72 17.02 17.72
N GLY A 111 0.83 16.25 18.80
CA GLY A 111 -0.24 16.05 19.79
C GLY A 111 -0.49 14.61 20.22
N ALA A 112 0.53 13.74 20.20
CA ALA A 112 0.53 12.49 20.99
C ALA A 112 1.34 12.69 22.26
#